data_AF-A0A317HCE2-F1
#
_entry.id   AF-A0A317HCE2-F1
#
_cell.length_a   1.000
_cell.length_b   1.000
_cell.length_c   1.000
_cell.angle_alpha   90.00
_cell.angle_beta   90.00
_cell.angle_gamma   90.00
#
_symmetry.space_group_name_H-M   'P 1'
#
loop_
_entity.id
_entity.type
_entity.pdbx_description
1 polymer ?
#
loop_
_entity_poly.entity_id
_entity_poly.type
_entity_poly.pdbx_seq_one_letter_code
_entity_poly.pdbx_strand_id
1 'polypeptide(L)'
;MTILQRDGNLHSAARTSAQTQALPAPETLRPSRQVEGPTLLTAGPPVGRIHIERLILHSLNNHTGEMRLVDEAALLSDEAELFFSAHIEAAVARADWKARFMEPSGDVAHWCRDLLGTSQEYVRASQELARRLFTHMRPRTIAPGDFVALTYRRGEDTVPQIALFKLDPDHRLVRTFEALNGRMRVSISVVENLLPDSTRLQKCALLYSPSPEAEFDVTLLDNQAGPRADGVAAFFYRGFLMTELAPSPRRRTREFLRCCDLWLATHQDEFTPDDLVMFYQARRSALLAEYLDCRRFADSALPSRVELQDSLLGTLAAFLPAEEGGGGASRRPEFAIDHSIADSVVRKVTLELDGGARLSVPADRFAELVRIEPSRTAENKYRLVIESSTLKEVSDR
;
A
#
# COMPACT_ATOMS: atom_id res chain seq x y z
N MET A 1 -51.80 23.49 -61.42
CA MET A 1 -50.57 24.31 -61.47
C MET A 1 -49.41 23.33 -61.24
N THR A 2 -48.98 22.46 -62.17
CA THR A 2 -48.74 22.52 -63.64
C THR A 2 -47.29 22.91 -63.98
N ILE A 3 -46.64 22.23 -64.96
CA ILE A 3 -45.22 22.37 -65.45
C ILE A 3 -44.20 21.78 -64.43
N LEU A 4 -43.28 20.82 -64.70
CA LEU A 4 -42.93 19.79 -65.74
C LEU A 4 -42.33 18.56 -64.96
N GLN A 5 -42.13 17.32 -65.41
CA GLN A 5 -42.07 16.60 -66.72
C GLN A 5 -40.67 16.49 -67.40
N ARG A 6 -40.40 15.32 -68.00
CA ARG A 6 -39.34 14.92 -68.98
C ARG A 6 -38.02 14.31 -68.47
N ASP A 7 -37.31 13.45 -69.23
CA ASP A 7 -37.69 12.38 -70.22
C ASP A 7 -36.40 11.61 -70.65
N GLY A 8 -36.50 10.29 -70.93
CA GLY A 8 -35.49 9.50 -71.69
C GLY A 8 -34.16 9.16 -70.97
N ASN A 9 -33.30 8.27 -71.48
CA ASN A 9 -33.38 7.30 -72.59
C ASN A 9 -32.41 6.12 -72.27
N LEU A 10 -32.83 4.85 -72.31
CA LEU A 10 -32.79 3.89 -73.45
C LEU A 10 -31.39 3.38 -73.88
N HIS A 11 -31.30 2.04 -73.95
CA HIS A 11 -30.20 1.18 -74.46
C HIS A 11 -28.94 1.12 -73.55
N SER A 12 -28.18 0.01 -73.48
CA SER A 12 -28.03 -1.10 -74.44
C SER A 12 -28.06 -2.53 -73.83
N ALA A 13 -28.41 -3.49 -74.69
CA ALA A 13 -28.17 -4.94 -74.58
C ALA A 13 -26.66 -5.29 -74.75
N ALA A 14 -26.14 -6.49 -74.46
CA ALA A 14 -26.60 -7.65 -73.66
C ALA A 14 -25.45 -8.68 -73.52
N ARG A 15 -25.71 -9.82 -72.84
CA ARG A 15 -24.80 -10.97 -72.56
C ARG A 15 -23.82 -10.66 -71.41
N THR A 16 -23.46 -11.60 -70.52
CA THR A 16 -23.31 -13.06 -70.70
C THR A 16 -23.73 -13.89 -69.46
N SER A 17 -24.22 -15.10 -69.73
CA SER A 17 -24.37 -16.31 -68.89
C SER A 17 -24.34 -16.24 -67.35
N ALA A 18 -25.51 -16.51 -66.76
CA ALA A 18 -25.77 -17.49 -65.68
C ALA A 18 -24.68 -17.84 -64.65
N GLN A 19 -24.94 -17.46 -63.39
CA GLN A 19 -24.76 -18.36 -62.24
C GLN A 19 -25.78 -18.04 -61.14
N THR A 20 -26.56 -19.03 -60.72
CA THR A 20 -27.58 -18.87 -59.67
C THR A 20 -26.93 -19.02 -58.30
N GLN A 21 -26.54 -17.90 -57.68
CA GLN A 21 -26.23 -17.89 -56.24
C GLN A 21 -27.52 -17.75 -55.44
N ALA A 22 -27.74 -18.67 -54.50
CA ALA A 22 -28.86 -18.62 -53.58
C ALA A 22 -28.64 -17.53 -52.51
N LEU A 23 -29.74 -16.92 -52.07
CA LEU A 23 -29.73 -15.99 -50.94
C LEU A 23 -29.23 -16.72 -49.67
N PRO A 24 -28.27 -16.17 -48.91
CA PRO A 24 -27.95 -16.69 -47.59
C PRO A 24 -29.15 -16.48 -46.64
N ALA A 25 -29.34 -17.43 -45.72
CA ALA A 25 -30.34 -17.37 -44.66
C ALA A 25 -30.10 -16.17 -43.72
N PRO A 26 -31.13 -15.66 -43.01
CA PRO A 26 -30.97 -14.54 -42.09
C PRO A 26 -29.87 -14.82 -41.05
N GLU A 27 -28.89 -13.91 -40.96
CA GLU A 27 -27.74 -14.08 -40.10
C GLU A 27 -28.16 -14.03 -38.62
N THR A 28 -27.99 -15.15 -37.93
CA THR A 28 -28.33 -15.26 -36.52
C THR A 28 -27.43 -14.33 -35.70
N LEU A 29 -28.07 -13.50 -34.86
CA LEU A 29 -27.42 -12.56 -33.94
C LEU A 29 -26.30 -13.25 -33.15
N ARG A 30 -25.05 -13.06 -33.59
CA ARG A 30 -23.88 -13.41 -32.79
C ARG A 30 -23.85 -12.45 -31.59
N PRO A 31 -23.71 -12.94 -30.34
CA PRO A 31 -23.53 -12.05 -29.20
C PRO A 31 -22.27 -11.20 -29.45
N SER A 32 -22.38 -9.89 -29.25
CA SER A 32 -21.30 -8.95 -29.50
C SER A 32 -20.06 -9.37 -28.71
N ARG A 33 -18.95 -9.61 -29.43
CA ARG A 33 -17.66 -9.94 -28.83
C ARG A 33 -17.25 -8.78 -27.94
N GLN A 34 -17.38 -8.95 -26.62
CA GLN A 34 -16.93 -7.93 -25.68
C GLN A 34 -15.43 -7.72 -25.91
N VAL A 35 -15.07 -6.47 -26.20
CA VAL A 35 -13.67 -6.06 -26.21
C VAL A 35 -13.28 -5.91 -24.75
N GLU A 36 -12.61 -6.91 -24.21
CA GLU A 36 -11.97 -6.84 -22.91
C GLU A 36 -10.97 -5.68 -22.95
N GLY A 37 -11.33 -4.57 -22.30
CA GLY A 37 -10.38 -3.50 -22.03
C GLY A 37 -9.29 -4.03 -21.09
N PRO A 38 -8.11 -3.39 -21.06
CA PRO A 38 -7.05 -3.80 -20.15
C PRO A 38 -7.53 -3.66 -18.71
N THR A 39 -7.78 -4.79 -18.04
CA THR A 39 -8.06 -4.85 -16.61
C THR A 39 -6.85 -4.32 -15.86
N LEU A 40 -6.91 -3.03 -15.49
CA LEU A 40 -5.92 -2.42 -14.62
C LEU A 40 -5.97 -3.14 -13.28
N LEU A 41 -4.89 -3.85 -12.97
CA LEU A 41 -4.70 -4.54 -11.69
C LEU A 41 -4.64 -3.50 -10.57
N THR A 42 -5.79 -3.21 -9.98
CA THR A 42 -5.90 -2.47 -8.72
C THR A 42 -5.32 -3.32 -7.60
N ALA A 43 -4.00 -3.22 -7.43
CA ALA A 43 -3.20 -3.97 -6.45
C ALA A 43 -3.45 -3.51 -5.00
N GLY A 44 -4.70 -3.59 -4.56
CA GLY A 44 -5.05 -3.64 -3.15
C GLY A 44 -4.63 -5.01 -2.57
N PRO A 45 -4.28 -5.09 -1.28
CA PRO A 45 -3.88 -6.35 -0.66
C PRO A 45 -5.08 -7.33 -0.61
N PRO A 46 -4.96 -8.56 -1.15
CA PRO A 46 -6.10 -9.49 -1.28
C PRO A 46 -6.66 -9.90 0.08
N VAL A 47 -7.99 -10.06 0.18
CA VAL A 47 -8.70 -10.29 1.44
C VAL A 47 -8.91 -11.79 1.67
N GLY A 48 -8.25 -12.37 2.66
CA GLY A 48 -8.45 -13.77 3.04
C GLY A 48 -7.50 -14.21 4.16
N ARG A 49 -7.77 -15.40 4.73
CA ARG A 49 -6.87 -16.03 5.71
C ARG A 49 -5.53 -16.37 5.04
N ILE A 50 -4.43 -16.11 5.75
CA ILE A 50 -3.10 -16.57 5.34
C ILE A 50 -2.93 -18.06 5.67
N HIS A 51 -2.32 -18.78 4.73
CA HIS A 51 -1.87 -20.16 4.91
C HIS A 51 -0.42 -20.29 4.45
N ILE A 52 0.44 -20.89 5.26
CA ILE A 52 1.88 -20.99 5.02
C ILE A 52 2.17 -22.34 4.34
N GLU A 53 2.70 -22.30 3.12
CA GLU A 53 3.05 -23.52 2.37
C GLU A 53 4.42 -24.08 2.82
N ARG A 54 5.37 -23.17 3.03
CA ARG A 54 6.76 -23.47 3.40
C ARG A 54 7.30 -22.38 4.30
N LEU A 55 8.02 -22.79 5.34
CA LEU A 55 8.81 -21.91 6.20
C LEU A 55 10.18 -22.52 6.42
N ILE A 56 11.23 -21.72 6.41
CA ILE A 56 12.56 -22.14 6.85
C ILE A 56 13.21 -21.04 7.69
N LEU A 57 13.83 -21.44 8.80
CA LEU A 57 14.40 -20.55 9.80
C LEU A 57 15.90 -20.85 9.94
N HIS A 58 16.71 -19.80 9.93
CA HIS A 58 18.16 -19.88 10.04
C HIS A 58 18.64 -18.97 11.17
N SER A 59 19.41 -19.49 12.12
CA SER A 59 19.84 -18.72 13.30
C SER A 59 21.16 -18.00 13.06
N LEU A 60 21.17 -16.68 13.29
CA LEU A 60 22.22 -15.75 12.89
C LEU A 60 22.80 -15.02 14.10
N ASN A 61 23.99 -15.44 14.57
CA ASN A 61 24.69 -14.82 15.69
C ASN A 61 25.99 -14.15 15.23
N ASN A 62 25.85 -12.92 14.72
CA ASN A 62 26.95 -12.03 14.32
C ASN A 62 27.88 -11.62 15.48
N HIS A 63 27.46 -11.78 16.74
CA HIS A 63 28.30 -11.48 17.90
C HIS A 63 29.35 -12.59 18.10
N THR A 64 28.94 -13.86 18.17
CA THR A 64 29.88 -15.00 18.29
C THR A 64 30.52 -15.39 16.96
N GLY A 65 29.86 -15.10 15.84
CA GLY A 65 30.24 -15.59 14.51
C GLY A 65 29.53 -16.88 14.11
N GLU A 66 28.63 -17.42 14.94
CA GLU A 66 27.85 -18.62 14.61
C GLU A 66 26.73 -18.34 13.62
N MET A 67 26.57 -19.23 12.65
CA MET A 67 25.46 -19.29 11.70
C MET A 67 24.94 -20.72 11.66
N ARG A 68 23.65 -20.93 11.96
CA ARG A 68 22.99 -22.23 11.88
C ARG A 68 22.04 -22.24 10.70
N LEU A 69 22.53 -22.73 9.58
CA LEU A 69 21.73 -23.01 8.40
C LEU A 69 20.96 -24.31 8.57
N VAL A 70 19.89 -24.46 7.80
CA VAL A 70 18.93 -25.55 7.84
C VAL A 70 18.72 -26.04 6.40
N ASP A 71 18.58 -27.34 6.20
CA ASP A 71 18.65 -27.98 4.89
C ASP A 71 17.28 -28.43 4.36
N GLU A 72 16.20 -28.10 5.05
CA GLU A 72 14.81 -28.44 4.69
C GLU A 72 13.82 -27.47 5.37
N ALA A 73 12.57 -27.46 4.91
CA ALA A 73 11.52 -26.66 5.53
C ALA A 73 11.25 -27.11 6.98
N ALA A 74 10.89 -26.16 7.82
CA ALA A 74 10.59 -26.37 9.23
C ALA A 74 9.31 -27.18 9.42
N LEU A 75 9.29 -28.01 10.47
CA LEU A 75 8.04 -28.56 11.00
C LEU A 75 7.40 -27.52 11.91
N LEU A 76 6.21 -27.05 11.53
CA LEU A 76 5.40 -26.10 12.29
C LEU A 76 4.35 -26.85 13.12
N SER A 77 4.06 -26.33 14.32
CA SER A 77 2.80 -26.58 15.02
C SER A 77 1.73 -25.56 14.63
N ASP A 78 0.46 -25.83 14.93
CA ASP A 78 -0.67 -24.95 14.61
C ASP A 78 -0.49 -23.55 15.23
N GLU A 79 0.08 -23.47 16.43
CA GLU A 79 0.39 -22.22 17.13
C GLU A 79 1.53 -21.45 16.44
N ALA A 80 2.47 -22.16 15.80
CA ALA A 80 3.53 -21.55 15.02
C ALA A 80 3.00 -21.03 13.66
N GLU A 81 2.14 -21.77 12.95
CA GLU A 81 1.50 -21.24 11.73
C GLU A 81 0.65 -20.00 12.07
N LEU A 82 -0.10 -20.04 13.18
CA LEU A 82 -0.88 -18.89 13.66
C LEU A 82 0.01 -17.69 14.00
N PHE A 83 1.11 -17.89 14.73
CA PHE A 83 2.08 -16.85 15.08
C PHE A 83 2.66 -16.18 13.84
N PHE A 84 3.15 -16.95 12.86
CA PHE A 84 3.73 -16.39 11.64
C PHE A 84 2.67 -15.74 10.73
N SER A 85 1.47 -16.31 10.64
CA SER A 85 0.35 -15.69 9.89
C SER A 85 -0.05 -14.34 10.47
N ALA A 86 -0.15 -14.23 11.81
CA ALA A 86 -0.40 -12.96 12.49
C ALA A 86 0.73 -11.94 12.28
N HIS A 87 1.97 -12.39 12.14
CA HIS A 87 3.11 -11.53 11.80
C HIS A 87 3.04 -10.98 10.36
N ILE A 88 2.58 -11.77 9.38
CA ILE A 88 2.36 -11.29 8.01
C ILE A 88 1.18 -10.30 7.98
N GLU A 89 0.04 -10.63 8.61
CA GLU A 89 -1.11 -9.71 8.70
C GLU A 89 -0.73 -8.37 9.35
N ALA A 90 0.02 -8.41 10.47
CA ALA A 90 0.52 -7.22 11.13
C ALA A 90 1.55 -6.45 10.29
N ALA A 91 2.26 -7.10 9.37
CA ALA A 91 3.14 -6.44 8.40
C ALA A 91 2.34 -5.75 7.28
N VAL A 92 1.35 -6.43 6.67
CA VAL A 92 0.47 -5.84 5.64
C VAL A 92 -0.22 -4.58 6.17
N ALA A 93 -0.72 -4.60 7.41
CA ALA A 93 -1.40 -3.46 8.03
C ALA A 93 -0.48 -2.30 8.47
N ARG A 94 0.85 -2.49 8.50
CA ARG A 94 1.82 -1.54 9.06
C ARG A 94 2.97 -1.15 8.13
N ALA A 95 3.14 -1.80 6.99
CA ALA A 95 4.23 -1.51 6.06
C ALA A 95 4.06 -0.12 5.44
N ASP A 96 5.02 0.75 5.73
CA ASP A 96 5.01 2.16 5.32
C ASP A 96 5.78 2.40 4.01
N TRP A 97 6.49 1.40 3.51
CA TRP A 97 7.36 1.51 2.35
C TRP A 97 6.94 0.54 1.24
N LYS A 98 6.97 1.03 0.00
CA LYS A 98 7.20 0.18 -1.16
C LYS A 98 8.70 0.16 -1.43
N ALA A 99 9.17 -0.85 -2.14
CA ALA A 99 10.56 -0.96 -2.53
C ALA A 99 10.69 -1.60 -3.92
N ARG A 100 11.81 -1.37 -4.59
CA ARG A 100 12.19 -2.00 -5.86
C ARG A 100 13.63 -2.51 -5.74
N PHE A 101 13.95 -3.65 -6.36
CA PHE A 101 15.33 -4.12 -6.42
C PHE A 101 16.18 -3.17 -7.26
N MET A 102 17.37 -2.83 -6.77
CA MET A 102 18.37 -2.02 -7.50
C MET A 102 18.80 -2.68 -8.81
N GLU A 103 18.80 -4.02 -8.82
CA GLU A 103 19.06 -4.85 -9.98
C GLU A 103 17.99 -5.95 -10.02
N PRO A 104 16.89 -5.78 -10.78
CA PRO A 104 15.79 -6.75 -10.84
C PRO A 104 16.20 -8.14 -11.38
N SER A 105 17.33 -8.22 -12.09
CA SER A 105 17.96 -9.45 -12.58
C SER A 105 19.11 -9.96 -11.70
N GLY A 106 19.42 -9.28 -10.58
CA GLY A 106 20.57 -9.58 -9.73
C GLY A 106 20.32 -10.71 -8.72
N ASP A 107 21.38 -11.20 -8.09
CA ASP A 107 21.39 -12.35 -7.17
C ASP A 107 20.24 -12.37 -6.17
N VAL A 108 19.96 -11.24 -5.52
CA VAL A 108 18.94 -11.17 -4.45
C VAL A 108 17.52 -11.34 -5.00
N ALA A 109 17.23 -10.77 -6.18
CA ALA A 109 15.96 -10.93 -6.86
C ALA A 109 15.80 -12.36 -7.40
N HIS A 110 16.88 -12.95 -7.93
CA HIS A 110 16.92 -14.35 -8.35
C HIS A 110 16.68 -15.31 -7.17
N TRP A 111 17.34 -15.12 -6.03
CA TRP A 111 17.10 -15.96 -4.84
C TRP A 111 15.67 -15.78 -4.30
N CYS A 112 15.11 -14.58 -4.33
CA CYS A 112 13.69 -14.40 -4.01
C CYS A 112 12.79 -15.20 -4.96
N ARG A 113 13.09 -15.24 -6.27
CA ARG A 113 12.36 -16.06 -7.24
C ARG A 113 12.52 -17.57 -7.00
N ASP A 114 13.72 -18.02 -6.65
CA ASP A 114 14.03 -19.42 -6.30
C ASP A 114 13.26 -19.91 -5.05
N LEU A 115 12.85 -19.02 -4.14
CA LEU A 115 11.95 -19.38 -3.03
C LEU A 115 10.56 -19.83 -3.50
N LEU A 116 10.13 -19.48 -4.71
CA LEU A 116 8.90 -19.99 -5.32
C LEU A 116 9.13 -21.30 -6.10
N GLY A 117 10.37 -21.72 -6.28
CA GLY A 117 10.77 -22.93 -7.02
C GLY A 117 10.62 -24.23 -6.24
N THR A 118 11.35 -25.26 -6.67
CA THR A 118 11.42 -26.59 -6.05
C THR A 118 11.95 -26.53 -4.61
N SER A 119 11.80 -27.61 -3.85
CA SER A 119 12.35 -27.70 -2.49
C SER A 119 13.88 -27.56 -2.42
N GLN A 120 14.61 -27.84 -3.52
CA GLN A 120 16.07 -27.65 -3.57
C GLN A 120 16.44 -26.19 -3.82
N GLU A 121 15.74 -25.52 -4.74
CA GLU A 121 15.91 -24.09 -5.01
C GLU A 121 15.54 -23.25 -3.79
N TYR A 122 14.40 -23.56 -3.14
CA TYR A 122 13.94 -22.91 -1.91
C TYR A 122 14.99 -22.94 -0.79
N VAL A 123 15.54 -24.13 -0.47
CA VAL A 123 16.57 -24.28 0.58
C VAL A 123 17.87 -23.58 0.19
N ARG A 124 18.31 -23.69 -1.08
CA ARG A 124 19.52 -22.99 -1.55
C ARG A 124 19.36 -21.48 -1.41
N ALA A 125 18.24 -20.94 -1.88
CA ALA A 125 17.96 -19.51 -1.84
C ALA A 125 17.84 -18.97 -0.41
N SER A 126 17.15 -19.69 0.48
CA SER A 126 17.04 -19.27 1.88
C SER A 126 18.40 -19.28 2.59
N GLN A 127 19.27 -20.25 2.27
CA GLN A 127 20.64 -20.28 2.80
C GLN A 127 21.49 -19.11 2.28
N GLU A 128 21.44 -18.76 0.98
CA GLU A 128 22.20 -17.62 0.47
C GLU A 128 21.66 -16.27 0.97
N LEU A 129 20.34 -16.12 1.08
CA LEU A 129 19.73 -14.96 1.75
C LEU A 129 20.16 -14.88 3.23
N ALA A 130 20.23 -16.01 3.95
CA ALA A 130 20.74 -16.06 5.33
C ALA A 130 22.22 -15.65 5.43
N ARG A 131 23.10 -16.17 4.55
CA ARG A 131 24.51 -15.77 4.48
C ARG A 131 24.67 -14.28 4.18
N ARG A 132 23.84 -13.75 3.27
CA ARG A 132 23.84 -12.33 2.91
C ARG A 132 23.39 -11.47 4.08
N LEU A 133 22.27 -11.78 4.72
CA LEU A 133 21.78 -11.07 5.91
C LEU A 133 22.82 -11.08 7.03
N PHE A 134 23.39 -12.25 7.36
CA PHE A 134 24.47 -12.37 8.34
C PHE A 134 25.69 -11.51 8.01
N THR A 135 26.03 -11.37 6.73
CA THR A 135 27.14 -10.52 6.27
C THR A 135 26.83 -9.04 6.49
N HIS A 136 25.60 -8.59 6.25
CA HIS A 136 25.15 -7.23 6.58
C HIS A 136 24.88 -7.00 8.07
N MET A 137 24.74 -8.07 8.87
CA MET A 137 24.75 -8.04 10.34
C MET A 137 26.17 -7.95 10.94
N ARG A 138 27.26 -8.01 10.15
CA ARG A 138 28.64 -7.95 10.69
C ARG A 138 28.97 -6.71 11.54
N PRO A 139 28.37 -5.52 11.33
CA PRO A 139 28.33 -4.49 12.36
C PRO A 139 27.63 -5.04 13.61
N ARG A 140 28.40 -5.36 14.66
CA ARG A 140 27.93 -5.90 15.96
C ARG A 140 27.09 -4.90 16.80
N THR A 141 26.48 -3.94 16.13
CA THR A 141 25.42 -3.04 16.59
C THR A 141 24.03 -3.53 16.17
N ILE A 142 23.95 -4.43 15.19
CA ILE A 142 22.72 -5.13 14.80
C ILE A 142 22.58 -6.36 15.69
N ALA A 143 21.43 -6.51 16.36
CA ALA A 143 21.20 -7.64 17.26
C ALA A 143 21.21 -8.99 16.52
N PRO A 144 21.77 -10.07 17.13
CA PRO A 144 21.54 -11.45 16.72
C PRO A 144 20.05 -11.78 16.58
N GLY A 145 19.74 -12.92 15.97
CA GLY A 145 18.36 -13.41 15.88
C GLY A 145 18.20 -14.43 14.78
N ASP A 146 17.01 -14.54 14.22
CA ASP A 146 16.74 -15.49 13.15
C ASP A 146 16.38 -14.77 11.84
N PHE A 147 16.84 -15.35 10.73
CA PHE A 147 16.26 -15.11 9.42
C PHE A 147 15.17 -16.14 9.16
N VAL A 148 14.01 -15.69 8.67
CA VAL A 148 12.93 -16.59 8.26
C VAL A 148 12.51 -16.25 6.83
N ALA A 149 12.44 -17.27 5.98
CA ALA A 149 11.88 -17.18 4.63
C ALA A 149 10.62 -18.05 4.54
N LEU A 150 9.52 -17.46 4.07
CA LEU A 150 8.21 -18.11 3.99
C LEU A 150 7.65 -18.02 2.57
N THR A 151 6.98 -19.07 2.08
CA THR A 151 5.97 -18.92 1.02
C THR A 151 4.58 -19.16 1.58
N TYR A 152 3.63 -18.32 1.19
CA TYR A 152 2.27 -18.32 1.71
C TYR A 152 1.25 -17.94 0.62
N ARG A 153 -0.02 -18.30 0.84
CA ARG A 153 -1.16 -17.82 0.04
C ARG A 153 -2.15 -17.08 0.94
N ARG A 154 -3.05 -16.31 0.33
CA ARG A 154 -4.05 -15.50 1.04
C ARG A 154 -5.44 -15.73 0.43
N GLY A 155 -6.37 -16.25 1.22
CA GLY A 155 -7.68 -16.64 0.73
C GLY A 155 -7.59 -17.68 -0.39
N GLU A 156 -8.20 -17.37 -1.54
CA GLU A 156 -8.23 -18.23 -2.73
C GLU A 156 -7.14 -17.88 -3.77
N ASP A 157 -6.19 -16.99 -3.43
CA ASP A 157 -5.08 -16.61 -4.32
C ASP A 157 -4.31 -17.86 -4.82
N THR A 158 -4.22 -18.02 -6.13
CA THR A 158 -3.45 -19.10 -6.78
C THR A 158 -1.95 -18.82 -6.84
N VAL A 159 -1.54 -17.56 -6.62
CA VAL A 159 -0.15 -17.09 -6.71
C VAL A 159 0.49 -17.09 -5.32
N PRO A 160 1.54 -17.90 -5.07
CA PRO A 160 2.26 -17.88 -3.81
C PRO A 160 3.06 -16.57 -3.65
N GLN A 161 3.01 -16.02 -2.44
CA GLN A 161 3.67 -14.79 -2.01
C GLN A 161 4.84 -15.13 -1.08
N ILE A 162 5.80 -14.21 -0.93
CA ILE A 162 6.98 -14.41 -0.08
C ILE A 162 6.94 -13.47 1.12
N ALA A 163 7.26 -13.96 2.32
CA ALA A 163 7.62 -13.12 3.46
C ALA A 163 9.06 -13.42 3.91
N LEU A 164 9.85 -12.37 4.10
CA LEU A 164 11.23 -12.43 4.60
C LEU A 164 11.33 -11.64 5.90
N PHE A 165 11.65 -12.30 7.01
CA PHE A 165 11.76 -11.69 8.34
C PHE A 165 13.21 -11.65 8.83
N LYS A 166 13.59 -10.53 9.47
CA LYS A 166 14.65 -10.53 10.50
C LYS A 166 13.94 -10.48 11.85
N LEU A 167 13.91 -11.61 12.55
CA LEU A 167 13.41 -11.68 13.92
C LEU A 167 14.52 -11.34 14.92
N ASP A 168 14.18 -10.53 15.93
CA ASP A 168 14.97 -10.45 17.16
C ASP A 168 14.62 -11.66 18.05
N PRO A 169 15.45 -12.02 19.05
CA PRO A 169 15.21 -13.23 19.84
C PRO A 169 13.92 -13.15 20.66
N ASP A 170 12.89 -13.92 20.26
CA ASP A 170 11.62 -14.03 20.97
C ASP A 170 11.64 -15.26 21.90
N HIS A 171 11.36 -15.04 23.18
CA HIS A 171 11.30 -16.10 24.19
C HIS A 171 10.09 -17.03 24.06
N ARG A 172 9.06 -16.62 23.29
CA ARG A 172 7.91 -17.45 22.93
C ARG A 172 8.27 -18.47 21.85
N LEU A 173 9.25 -18.18 20.99
CA LEU A 173 9.57 -18.98 19.79
C LEU A 173 10.64 -20.05 20.08
N VAL A 174 10.17 -21.24 20.45
CA VAL A 174 11.01 -22.41 20.70
C VAL A 174 11.46 -23.00 19.36
N ARG A 175 12.77 -23.16 19.20
CA ARG A 175 13.44 -23.62 17.97
C ARG A 175 14.34 -24.79 18.32
N THR A 176 13.94 -26.00 17.97
CA THR A 176 14.72 -27.22 18.20
C THR A 176 15.49 -27.54 16.92
N PHE A 177 16.82 -27.46 16.97
CA PHE A 177 17.71 -27.77 15.84
C PHE A 177 18.23 -29.21 15.96
N GLU A 178 18.03 -30.02 14.92
CA GLU A 178 18.35 -31.45 14.92
C GLU A 178 19.16 -31.83 13.69
N ALA A 179 20.28 -32.55 13.88
CA ALA A 179 21.09 -33.07 12.79
C ALA A 179 20.72 -34.52 12.47
N LEU A 180 19.95 -34.74 11.40
CA LEU A 180 19.50 -36.06 10.97
C LEU A 180 20.14 -36.43 9.62
N ASN A 181 20.83 -37.57 9.55
CA ASN A 181 21.53 -38.05 8.34
C ASN A 181 22.48 -37.01 7.71
N GLY A 182 23.10 -36.16 8.53
CA GLY A 182 24.00 -35.09 8.08
C GLY A 182 23.32 -33.82 7.56
N ARG A 183 21.99 -33.72 7.62
CA ARG A 183 21.19 -32.52 7.31
C ARG A 183 20.66 -31.89 8.59
N MET A 184 20.62 -30.56 8.64
CA MET A 184 20.06 -29.81 9.76
C MET A 184 18.57 -29.54 9.53
N ARG A 185 17.74 -29.94 10.49
CA ARG A 185 16.30 -29.64 10.59
C ARG A 185 16.07 -28.58 11.67
N VAL A 186 14.96 -27.85 11.56
CA VAL A 186 14.39 -27.08 12.68
C VAL A 186 12.91 -27.43 12.88
N SER A 187 12.53 -27.69 14.12
CA SER A 187 11.14 -27.82 14.57
C SER A 187 10.79 -26.56 15.37
N ILE A 188 9.61 -25.98 15.13
CA ILE A 188 9.21 -24.69 15.70
C ILE A 188 7.87 -24.80 16.42
N SER A 189 7.82 -24.33 17.66
CA SER A 189 6.61 -24.22 18.46
C SER A 189 6.58 -22.92 19.27
N VAL A 190 5.39 -22.56 19.77
CA VAL A 190 5.14 -21.29 20.47
C VAL A 190 4.67 -21.54 21.90
N VAL A 191 5.25 -20.83 22.88
CA VAL A 191 4.85 -20.94 24.29
C VAL A 191 3.65 -20.05 24.59
N GLU A 192 2.46 -20.64 24.62
CA GLU A 192 1.20 -19.92 24.89
C GLU A 192 1.12 -19.32 26.31
N ASN A 193 1.79 -19.93 27.29
CA ASN A 193 1.70 -19.54 28.72
C ASN A 193 2.48 -18.26 29.09
N LEU A 194 3.02 -17.54 28.10
CA LEU A 194 3.66 -16.24 28.31
C LEU A 194 2.67 -15.10 28.03
N LEU A 195 2.69 -14.08 28.88
CA LEU A 195 1.88 -12.86 28.67
C LEU A 195 2.19 -12.26 27.27
N PRO A 196 1.23 -11.58 26.61
CA PRO A 196 1.42 -11.04 25.26
C PRO A 196 2.51 -9.95 25.19
N ASP A 197 3.76 -10.38 25.02
CA ASP A 197 4.90 -9.47 25.00
C ASP A 197 4.85 -8.53 23.77
N SER A 198 5.26 -7.30 24.04
CA SER A 198 5.22 -6.12 23.17
C SER A 198 6.22 -6.14 22.00
N THR A 199 7.01 -7.21 21.90
CA THR A 199 7.98 -7.56 20.84
C THR A 199 7.30 -7.71 19.48
N ARG A 200 6.89 -6.57 18.92
CA ARG A 200 6.33 -6.41 17.58
C ARG A 200 7.41 -6.59 16.52
N LEU A 201 7.05 -7.22 15.40
CA LEU A 201 7.89 -7.32 14.21
C LEU A 201 8.52 -5.96 13.82
N GLN A 202 9.84 -5.96 13.66
CA GLN A 202 10.63 -4.77 13.36
C GLN A 202 11.03 -4.65 11.89
N LYS A 203 11.35 -5.80 11.25
CA LYS A 203 11.93 -5.90 9.91
C LYS A 203 11.34 -7.07 9.13
N CYS A 204 10.55 -6.75 8.12
CA CYS A 204 9.88 -7.66 7.21
C CYS A 204 9.79 -7.07 5.81
N ALA A 205 10.13 -7.88 4.80
CA ALA A 205 9.72 -7.63 3.43
C ALA A 205 8.66 -8.65 3.02
N LEU A 206 7.61 -8.17 2.34
CA LEU A 206 6.58 -8.93 1.68
C LEU A 206 6.78 -8.75 0.18
N LEU A 207 6.88 -9.84 -0.58
CA LEU A 207 7.16 -9.79 -2.01
C LEU A 207 6.06 -10.54 -2.76
N TYR A 208 5.44 -9.85 -3.72
CA TYR A 208 4.45 -10.39 -4.63
C TYR A 208 4.97 -10.31 -6.06
N SER A 209 4.82 -11.39 -6.84
CA SER A 209 5.09 -11.36 -8.29
C SER A 209 3.90 -11.97 -9.02
N PRO A 210 3.20 -11.22 -9.89
CA PRO A 210 2.00 -11.70 -10.58
C PRO A 210 2.29 -12.79 -11.63
N SER A 211 3.56 -12.98 -12.01
CA SER A 211 4.03 -14.11 -12.83
C SER A 211 5.49 -14.45 -12.48
N PRO A 212 6.02 -15.60 -12.94
CA PRO A 212 7.44 -15.95 -12.75
C PRO A 212 8.43 -15.02 -13.48
N GLU A 213 7.98 -14.28 -14.49
CA GLU A 213 8.82 -13.38 -15.29
C GLU A 213 8.78 -11.92 -14.82
N ALA A 214 7.71 -11.54 -14.10
CA ALA A 214 7.51 -10.17 -13.60
C ALA A 214 8.56 -9.75 -12.56
N GLU A 215 8.66 -8.43 -12.37
CA GLU A 215 9.34 -7.85 -11.21
C GLU A 215 8.48 -8.00 -9.94
N PHE A 216 9.15 -8.10 -8.80
CA PHE A 216 8.48 -8.15 -7.50
C PHE A 216 7.94 -6.77 -7.10
N ASP A 217 6.66 -6.70 -6.75
CA ASP A 217 6.14 -5.65 -5.89
C ASP A 217 6.59 -5.94 -4.44
N VAL A 218 7.58 -5.20 -3.96
CA VAL A 218 8.12 -5.34 -2.61
C VAL A 218 7.47 -4.31 -1.68
N THR A 219 6.89 -4.81 -0.59
CA THR A 219 6.27 -4.01 0.46
C THR A 219 7.03 -4.23 1.77
N LEU A 220 7.49 -3.16 2.42
CA LEU A 220 8.48 -3.22 3.48
C LEU A 220 7.95 -2.63 4.80
N LEU A 221 7.94 -3.46 5.84
CA LEU A 221 7.89 -3.04 7.23
C LEU A 221 9.33 -2.98 7.75
N ASP A 222 9.90 -1.78 7.83
CA ASP A 222 11.09 -1.52 8.63
C ASP A 222 10.89 -0.21 9.39
N ASN A 223 10.77 -0.30 10.73
CA ASN A 223 10.52 0.85 11.60
C ASN A 223 11.70 1.85 11.66
N GLN A 224 12.84 1.54 11.04
CA GLN A 224 14.02 2.42 10.93
C GLN A 224 14.27 2.94 9.50
N ALA A 225 13.53 2.45 8.49
CA ALA A 225 13.75 2.84 7.10
C ALA A 225 13.29 4.28 6.79
N GLY A 226 14.11 5.02 6.05
CA GLY A 226 13.88 6.41 5.71
C GLY A 226 14.76 6.90 4.55
N PRO A 227 14.40 8.01 3.86
CA PRO A 227 15.23 8.56 2.78
C PRO A 227 16.59 9.05 3.26
N ARG A 228 16.70 9.35 4.56
CA ARG A 228 17.93 9.75 5.26
C ARG A 228 18.51 8.62 6.13
N ALA A 229 18.04 7.37 5.96
CA ALA A 229 18.57 6.23 6.70
C ALA A 229 19.92 5.79 6.10
N ASP A 230 20.88 5.55 6.97
CA ASP A 230 22.22 5.12 6.57
C ASP A 230 22.83 4.13 7.57
N GLY A 231 23.88 3.43 7.14
CA GLY A 231 24.56 2.38 7.90
C GLY A 231 23.56 1.36 8.45
N VAL A 232 23.49 1.25 9.78
CA VAL A 232 22.59 0.33 10.51
C VAL A 232 21.12 0.60 10.18
N ALA A 233 20.68 1.85 10.04
CA ALA A 233 19.27 2.14 9.76
C ALA A 233 18.82 1.69 8.36
N ALA A 234 19.78 1.45 7.44
CA ALA A 234 19.53 1.00 6.08
C ALA A 234 19.98 -0.45 5.81
N PHE A 235 20.48 -1.19 6.81
CA PHE A 235 21.10 -2.51 6.57
C PHE A 235 20.13 -3.51 5.92
N PHE A 236 18.85 -3.48 6.32
CA PHE A 236 17.88 -4.51 5.92
C PHE A 236 17.40 -4.31 4.48
N TYR A 237 16.91 -3.11 4.13
CA TYR A 237 16.42 -2.84 2.78
C TYR A 237 17.55 -2.61 1.77
N ARG A 238 18.58 -1.81 2.12
CA ARG A 238 19.61 -1.38 1.17
C ARG A 238 20.79 -2.35 1.09
N GLY A 239 21.23 -2.89 2.22
CA GLY A 239 22.34 -3.84 2.28
C GLY A 239 21.91 -5.27 1.94
N PHE A 240 21.05 -5.85 2.78
CA PHE A 240 20.56 -7.22 2.64
C PHE A 240 19.68 -7.38 1.40
N LEU A 241 18.57 -6.65 1.28
CA LEU A 241 17.63 -6.83 0.17
C LEU A 241 18.08 -6.18 -1.16
N MET A 242 19.10 -5.30 -1.17
CA MET A 242 19.49 -4.53 -2.37
C MET A 242 18.32 -3.78 -3.02
N THR A 243 17.53 -3.08 -2.20
CA THR A 243 16.36 -2.33 -2.66
C THR A 243 16.47 -0.83 -2.42
N GLU A 244 15.77 -0.07 -3.26
CA GLU A 244 15.49 1.35 -3.08
C GLU A 244 14.06 1.55 -2.58
N LEU A 245 13.84 2.58 -1.76
CA LEU A 245 12.53 2.86 -1.14
C LEU A 245 11.68 3.79 -2.01
N ALA A 246 10.45 3.39 -2.25
CA ALA A 246 9.39 4.26 -2.79
C ALA A 246 8.33 4.51 -1.72
N PRO A 247 7.80 5.74 -1.56
CA PRO A 247 6.79 6.02 -0.54
C PRO A 247 5.48 5.31 -0.90
N SER A 248 4.97 4.46 0.00
CA SER A 248 3.70 3.75 -0.20
C SER A 248 2.50 4.71 -0.29
N PRO A 249 1.35 4.28 -0.86
CA PRO A 249 0.05 4.97 -0.69
C PRO A 249 -0.22 5.34 0.79
N ARG A 250 0.06 4.39 1.69
CA ARG A 250 -0.05 4.53 3.15
C ARG A 250 0.81 5.65 3.73
N ARG A 251 2.00 5.86 3.19
CA ARG A 251 2.91 6.93 3.60
C ARG A 251 2.48 8.26 2.99
N ARG A 252 2.23 8.30 1.67
CA ARG A 252 1.82 9.51 0.95
C ARG A 252 0.52 10.10 1.51
N THR A 253 -0.45 9.28 1.88
CA THR A 253 -1.72 9.74 2.49
C THR A 253 -1.52 10.41 3.85
N ARG A 254 -0.69 9.84 4.74
CA ARG A 254 -0.33 10.47 6.03
C ARG A 254 0.50 11.73 5.83
N GLU A 255 1.42 11.71 4.87
CA GLU A 255 2.34 12.81 4.61
C GLU A 255 1.62 14.00 3.97
N PHE A 256 0.64 13.75 3.10
CA PHE A 256 -0.33 14.73 2.62
C PHE A 256 -1.11 15.39 3.77
N LEU A 257 -1.70 14.59 4.67
CA LEU A 257 -2.41 15.10 5.85
C LEU A 257 -1.50 15.99 6.72
N ARG A 258 -0.33 15.46 7.09
CA ARG A 258 0.70 16.14 7.89
C ARG A 258 1.18 17.43 7.25
N CYS A 259 1.37 17.45 5.93
CA CYS A 259 1.72 18.63 5.16
C CYS A 259 0.60 19.68 5.21
N CYS A 260 -0.67 19.28 5.02
CA CYS A 260 -1.81 20.18 5.11
C CYS A 260 -1.94 20.80 6.51
N ASP A 261 -1.84 19.99 7.57
CA ASP A 261 -1.98 20.48 8.95
C ASP A 261 -0.84 21.43 9.35
N LEU A 262 0.41 21.13 8.98
CA LEU A 262 1.56 22.01 9.23
C LEU A 262 1.51 23.31 8.42
N TRP A 263 1.17 23.22 7.13
CA TRP A 263 1.07 24.38 6.26
C TRP A 263 -0.07 25.32 6.70
N LEU A 264 -1.21 24.75 7.12
CA LEU A 264 -2.33 25.55 7.63
C LEU A 264 -1.98 26.25 8.94
N ALA A 265 -1.24 25.58 9.83
CA ALA A 265 -0.77 26.18 11.08
C ALA A 265 0.20 27.37 10.88
N THR A 266 0.99 27.41 9.78
CA THR A 266 1.88 28.55 9.50
C THR A 266 1.19 29.74 8.83
N HIS A 267 0.00 29.56 8.26
CA HIS A 267 -0.76 30.62 7.57
C HIS A 267 -2.10 30.93 8.26
N GLN A 268 -2.35 30.39 9.46
CA GLN A 268 -3.67 30.38 10.12
C GLN A 268 -4.34 31.77 10.25
N ASP A 269 -3.55 32.82 10.46
CA ASP A 269 -4.03 34.19 10.66
C ASP A 269 -4.55 34.85 9.37
N GLU A 270 -4.28 34.23 8.21
CA GLU A 270 -4.76 34.67 6.89
C GLU A 270 -6.14 34.11 6.51
N PHE A 271 -6.70 33.20 7.32
CA PHE A 271 -7.92 32.45 7.01
C PHE A 271 -9.15 32.93 7.80
N THR A 272 -10.28 33.09 7.11
CA THR A 272 -11.60 33.14 7.75
C THR A 272 -12.11 31.70 8.02
N PRO A 273 -13.15 31.50 8.85
CA PRO A 273 -13.70 30.16 9.07
C PRO A 273 -14.25 29.56 7.78
N ASP A 274 -14.76 30.39 6.86
CA ASP A 274 -15.28 29.94 5.58
C ASP A 274 -14.15 29.44 4.67
N ASP A 275 -12.97 30.09 4.69
CA ASP A 275 -11.75 29.57 4.05
C ASP A 275 -11.30 28.23 4.69
N LEU A 276 -11.32 28.12 6.03
CA LEU A 276 -10.95 26.88 6.73
C LEU A 276 -11.93 25.74 6.41
N VAL A 277 -13.24 26.03 6.39
CA VAL A 277 -14.29 25.07 6.04
C VAL A 277 -14.13 24.63 4.58
N MET A 278 -13.85 25.55 3.65
CA MET A 278 -13.57 25.23 2.25
C MET A 278 -12.32 24.35 2.10
N PHE A 279 -11.22 24.70 2.76
CA PHE A 279 -9.98 23.92 2.75
C PHE A 279 -10.21 22.50 3.29
N TYR A 280 -10.90 22.35 4.43
CA TYR A 280 -11.20 21.04 5.00
C TYR A 280 -12.24 20.24 4.18
N GLN A 281 -13.17 20.88 3.49
CA GLN A 281 -14.08 20.23 2.54
C GLN A 281 -13.31 19.71 1.31
N ALA A 282 -12.47 20.54 0.68
CA ALA A 282 -11.61 20.14 -0.43
C ALA A 282 -10.68 18.98 -0.03
N ARG A 283 -10.10 19.04 1.18
CA ARG A 283 -9.27 17.95 1.74
C ARG A 283 -10.07 16.65 1.89
N ARG A 284 -11.31 16.73 2.39
CA ARG A 284 -12.20 15.55 2.50
C ARG A 284 -12.54 14.94 1.15
N SER A 285 -12.84 15.78 0.16
CA SER A 285 -13.13 15.35 -1.22
C SER A 285 -11.92 14.70 -1.90
N ALA A 286 -10.71 15.23 -1.67
CA ALA A 286 -9.47 14.63 -2.17
C ALA A 286 -9.16 13.28 -1.51
N LEU A 287 -9.49 13.12 -0.22
CA LEU A 287 -9.34 11.86 0.54
C LEU A 287 -10.43 10.81 0.23
N LEU A 288 -11.51 11.19 -0.46
CA LEU A 288 -12.56 10.28 -0.94
C LEU A 288 -12.29 9.73 -2.35
N ALA A 289 -11.32 10.29 -3.08
CA ALA A 289 -10.90 9.78 -4.38
C ALA A 289 -9.85 8.66 -4.23
N GLU A 290 -9.84 7.70 -5.16
CA GLU A 290 -8.79 6.67 -5.20
C GLU A 290 -7.40 7.25 -5.47
N TYR A 291 -7.33 8.39 -6.17
CA TYR A 291 -6.10 9.10 -6.53
C TYR A 291 -6.22 10.59 -6.18
N LEU A 292 -5.16 11.13 -5.59
CA LEU A 292 -5.06 12.54 -5.21
C LEU A 292 -4.08 13.28 -6.13
N ASP A 293 -4.59 14.30 -6.80
CA ASP A 293 -3.81 15.32 -7.52
C ASP A 293 -3.60 16.54 -6.61
N CYS A 294 -2.34 16.86 -6.30
CA CYS A 294 -1.99 17.97 -5.41
C CYS A 294 -2.39 19.35 -5.98
N ARG A 295 -2.32 19.55 -7.31
CA ARG A 295 -2.70 20.81 -7.98
C ARG A 295 -4.21 20.99 -7.89
N ARG A 296 -4.97 19.98 -8.29
CA ARG A 296 -6.44 19.99 -8.20
C ARG A 296 -6.93 20.18 -6.78
N PHE A 297 -6.26 19.60 -5.78
CA PHE A 297 -6.56 19.86 -4.37
C PHE A 297 -6.33 21.33 -4.01
N ALA A 298 -5.16 21.91 -4.30
CA ALA A 298 -4.87 23.32 -3.98
C ALA A 298 -5.83 24.29 -4.69
N ASP A 299 -6.11 24.06 -5.98
CA ASP A 299 -7.08 24.84 -6.76
C ASP A 299 -8.49 24.78 -6.16
N SER A 300 -8.89 23.63 -5.61
CA SER A 300 -10.21 23.42 -4.98
C SER A 300 -10.27 23.96 -3.54
N ALA A 301 -9.16 23.96 -2.82
CA ALA A 301 -9.07 24.39 -1.43
C ALA A 301 -8.89 25.90 -1.27
N LEU A 302 -8.32 26.56 -2.29
CA LEU A 302 -7.92 27.97 -2.27
C LEU A 302 -8.30 28.71 -3.59
N PRO A 303 -9.54 28.60 -4.11
CA PRO A 303 -9.91 28.94 -5.50
C PRO A 303 -9.78 30.42 -5.90
N SER A 304 -9.35 31.32 -5.01
CA SER A 304 -9.06 32.72 -5.33
C SER A 304 -7.84 33.28 -4.57
N ARG A 305 -7.00 32.41 -4.00
CA ARG A 305 -5.82 32.76 -3.18
C ARG A 305 -4.54 32.21 -3.83
N VAL A 306 -4.18 32.70 -5.02
CA VAL A 306 -3.12 32.13 -5.88
C VAL A 306 -1.76 32.01 -5.17
N GLU A 307 -1.33 33.04 -4.43
CA GLU A 307 -0.04 33.01 -3.69
C GLU A 307 -0.02 31.90 -2.62
N LEU A 308 -1.16 31.62 -1.99
CA LEU A 308 -1.32 30.52 -1.05
C LEU A 308 -1.47 29.15 -1.75
N GLN A 309 -2.04 29.09 -2.96
CA GLN A 309 -2.00 27.87 -3.78
C GLN A 309 -0.55 27.47 -4.05
N ASP A 310 0.27 28.40 -4.54
CA ASP A 310 1.66 28.10 -4.89
C ASP A 310 2.53 27.83 -3.65
N SER A 311 2.29 28.49 -2.51
CA SER A 311 2.87 28.16 -1.20
C SER A 311 2.53 26.73 -0.76
N LEU A 312 1.26 26.34 -0.85
CA LEU A 312 0.78 24.99 -0.52
C LEU A 312 1.39 23.95 -1.45
N LEU A 313 1.48 24.24 -2.75
CA LEU A 313 2.03 23.33 -3.76
C LEU A 313 3.54 23.14 -3.63
N GLY A 314 4.30 24.20 -3.34
CA GLY A 314 5.72 24.08 -3.02
C GLY A 314 5.97 23.22 -1.79
N THR A 315 5.13 23.39 -0.76
CA THR A 315 5.20 22.59 0.47
C THR A 315 4.82 21.12 0.23
N LEU A 316 3.73 20.87 -0.51
CA LEU A 316 3.30 19.52 -0.91
C LEU A 316 4.39 18.82 -1.75
N ALA A 317 4.98 19.50 -2.73
CA ALA A 317 6.04 18.93 -3.58
C ALA A 317 7.32 18.57 -2.80
N ALA A 318 7.65 19.33 -1.75
CA ALA A 318 8.81 19.05 -0.89
C ALA A 318 8.62 17.80 0.00
N PHE A 319 7.37 17.47 0.37
CA PHE A 319 7.05 16.29 1.20
C PHE A 319 6.56 15.09 0.39
N LEU A 320 6.00 15.33 -0.80
CA LEU A 320 5.48 14.35 -1.75
C LEU A 320 6.18 14.53 -3.12
N PRO A 321 7.50 14.27 -3.21
CA PRO A 321 8.19 14.31 -4.50
C PRO A 321 7.56 13.31 -5.47
N ALA A 322 7.45 13.71 -6.73
CA ALA A 322 7.00 12.81 -7.80
C ALA A 322 7.94 11.58 -7.86
N GLU A 323 7.40 10.40 -8.19
CA GLU A 323 8.27 9.26 -8.47
C GLU A 323 9.05 9.52 -9.76
N GLU A 324 10.37 9.67 -9.64
CA GLU A 324 11.31 9.62 -10.76
C GLU A 324 11.25 8.24 -11.42
N GLY A 325 10.31 8.09 -12.36
CA GLY A 325 10.19 6.91 -13.19
C GLY A 325 11.30 6.86 -14.23
N GLY A 326 12.24 5.93 -14.08
CA GLY A 326 13.22 5.62 -15.11
C GLY A 326 12.53 5.11 -16.37
N GLY A 327 12.19 6.01 -17.31
CA GLY A 327 11.44 5.63 -18.51
C GLY A 327 10.67 6.72 -19.25
N GLY A 328 11.17 7.96 -19.33
CA GLY A 328 10.86 8.94 -20.38
C GLY A 328 9.42 9.50 -20.52
N ALA A 329 8.42 8.91 -19.88
CA ALA A 329 7.03 9.37 -19.91
C ALA A 329 6.68 10.11 -18.61
N SER A 330 6.16 11.34 -18.73
CA SER A 330 5.68 12.13 -17.59
C SER A 330 4.51 11.42 -16.91
N ARG A 331 4.82 10.65 -15.85
CA ARG A 331 3.82 10.07 -14.95
C ARG A 331 3.05 11.23 -14.30
N ARG A 332 1.72 11.10 -14.22
CA ARG A 332 0.86 12.16 -13.66
C ARG A 332 1.26 12.47 -12.21
N PRO A 333 1.04 13.72 -11.71
CA PRO A 333 1.31 14.11 -10.33
C PRO A 333 0.27 13.55 -9.33
N GLU A 334 -0.36 12.42 -9.67
CA GLU A 334 -1.42 11.75 -8.93
C GLU A 334 -0.82 10.59 -8.11
N PHE A 335 -1.24 10.42 -6.86
CA PHE A 335 -0.89 9.23 -6.08
C PHE A 335 -2.11 8.55 -5.48
N ALA A 336 -2.08 7.22 -5.38
CA ALA A 336 -3.17 6.43 -4.82
C ALA A 336 -3.33 6.67 -3.30
N ILE A 337 -4.57 6.83 -2.85
CA ILE A 337 -4.95 7.02 -1.45
C ILE A 337 -5.01 5.69 -0.68
N ASP A 338 -4.57 5.71 0.58
CA ASP A 338 -4.81 4.63 1.54
C ASP A 338 -6.09 4.95 2.32
N HIS A 339 -7.18 4.27 1.95
CA HIS A 339 -8.49 4.46 2.60
C HIS A 339 -8.52 4.00 4.06
N SER A 340 -7.63 3.11 4.53
CA SER A 340 -7.55 2.77 5.96
C SER A 340 -7.08 3.94 6.82
N ILE A 341 -6.36 4.90 6.22
CA ILE A 341 -6.04 6.20 6.84
C ILE A 341 -7.14 7.21 6.54
N ALA A 342 -7.50 7.37 5.26
CA ALA A 342 -8.40 8.45 4.82
C ALA A 342 -9.78 8.38 5.51
N ASP A 343 -10.37 7.19 5.64
CA ASP A 343 -11.65 6.98 6.31
C ASP A 343 -11.67 7.54 7.74
N SER A 344 -10.58 7.39 8.49
CA SER A 344 -10.51 7.88 9.87
C SER A 344 -10.64 9.40 9.98
N VAL A 345 -10.20 10.14 8.94
CA VAL A 345 -10.27 11.60 8.82
C VAL A 345 -11.58 12.04 8.16
N VAL A 346 -12.04 11.30 7.15
CA VAL A 346 -13.26 11.63 6.39
C VAL A 346 -14.53 11.46 7.23
N ARG A 347 -14.62 10.40 8.05
CA ARG A 347 -15.85 10.03 8.78
C ARG A 347 -16.29 11.03 9.88
N LYS A 348 -15.44 11.96 10.31
CA LYS A 348 -15.76 12.93 11.37
C LYS A 348 -15.34 14.36 11.02
N VAL A 349 -16.02 15.33 11.63
CA VAL A 349 -15.51 16.69 11.82
C VAL A 349 -15.17 16.86 13.29
N THR A 350 -13.95 17.31 13.57
CA THR A 350 -13.57 17.81 14.89
C THR A 350 -13.28 19.29 14.77
N LEU A 351 -14.02 20.11 15.52
CA LEU A 351 -13.69 21.52 15.75
C LEU A 351 -12.97 21.64 17.10
N GLU A 352 -11.89 22.40 17.14
CA GLU A 352 -11.24 22.85 18.37
C GLU A 352 -11.64 24.31 18.62
N LEU A 353 -11.89 24.63 19.90
CA LEU A 353 -12.47 25.89 20.36
C LEU A 353 -11.64 26.45 21.52
N ASP A 354 -11.90 27.71 21.88
CA ASP A 354 -11.25 28.41 23.00
C ASP A 354 -11.17 27.55 24.27
N GLY A 355 -10.01 27.58 24.93
CA GLY A 355 -9.75 26.79 26.14
C GLY A 355 -9.51 25.29 25.90
N GLY A 356 -9.39 24.84 24.64
CA GLY A 356 -9.16 23.44 24.29
C GLY A 356 -10.43 22.58 24.28
N ALA A 357 -11.61 23.20 24.31
CA ALA A 357 -12.87 22.51 24.10
C ALA A 357 -12.94 21.93 22.67
N ARG A 358 -13.49 20.72 22.51
CA ARG A 358 -13.56 20.03 21.22
C ARG A 358 -14.96 19.52 20.94
N LEU A 359 -15.49 19.83 19.75
CA LEU A 359 -16.73 19.26 19.23
C LEU A 359 -16.40 18.24 18.15
N SER A 360 -16.71 16.97 18.36
CA SER A 360 -16.55 15.90 17.36
C SER A 360 -17.91 15.35 16.93
N VAL A 361 -18.24 15.45 15.64
CA VAL A 361 -19.50 14.94 15.05
C VAL A 361 -19.24 14.11 13.78
N PRO A 362 -20.16 13.20 13.39
CA PRO A 362 -20.13 12.54 12.09
C PRO A 362 -20.13 13.56 10.95
N ALA A 363 -19.28 13.37 9.93
CA ALA A 363 -19.08 14.38 8.88
C ALA A 363 -20.28 14.52 7.93
N ASP A 364 -21.00 13.42 7.68
CA ASP A 364 -22.26 13.34 6.96
C ASP A 364 -23.39 14.15 7.64
N ARG A 365 -23.34 14.28 8.97
CA ARG A 365 -24.33 15.04 9.76
C ARG A 365 -23.84 16.41 10.22
N PHE A 366 -22.66 16.87 9.81
CA PHE A 366 -22.10 18.14 10.28
C PHE A 366 -23.02 19.33 9.98
N ALA A 367 -23.49 19.48 8.75
CA ALA A 367 -24.36 20.60 8.35
C ALA A 367 -25.81 20.51 8.86
N GLU A 368 -26.23 19.33 9.35
CA GLU A 368 -27.50 19.14 10.05
C GLU A 368 -27.40 19.62 11.49
N LEU A 369 -26.35 19.17 12.20
CA LEU A 369 -26.17 19.33 13.64
C LEU A 369 -25.46 20.62 14.05
N VAL A 370 -24.66 21.22 13.15
CA VAL A 370 -23.74 22.32 13.49
C VAL A 370 -23.84 23.44 12.46
N ARG A 371 -24.07 24.67 12.93
CA ARG A 371 -24.00 25.90 12.13
C ARG A 371 -23.03 26.88 12.76
N ILE A 372 -22.20 27.51 11.93
CA ILE A 372 -21.30 28.60 12.34
C ILE A 372 -21.95 29.90 11.85
N GLU A 373 -22.06 30.90 12.72
CA GLU A 373 -22.49 32.24 12.27
C GLU A 373 -21.31 32.93 11.53
N PRO A 374 -21.52 33.44 10.30
CA PRO A 374 -20.43 34.01 9.50
C PRO A 374 -19.92 35.36 10.05
N SER A 375 -20.74 36.06 10.83
CA SER A 375 -20.36 37.30 11.50
C SER A 375 -19.76 37.00 12.88
N ARG A 376 -18.59 37.59 13.18
CA ARG A 376 -18.08 37.63 14.56
C ARG A 376 -19.03 38.45 15.43
N THR A 377 -19.14 38.08 16.70
CA THR A 377 -19.87 38.83 17.72
C THR A 377 -19.17 40.17 18.03
N ALA A 378 -19.84 41.05 18.79
CA ALA A 378 -19.24 42.29 19.28
C ALA A 378 -17.98 42.06 20.17
N GLU A 379 -17.78 40.85 20.69
CA GLU A 379 -16.58 40.44 21.44
C GLU A 379 -15.50 39.81 20.56
N ASN A 380 -15.60 39.94 19.22
CA ASN A 380 -14.68 39.37 18.24
C ASN A 380 -14.61 37.82 18.22
N LYS A 381 -15.63 37.14 18.77
CA LYS A 381 -15.74 35.66 18.82
C LYS A 381 -16.66 35.13 17.72
N TYR A 382 -16.48 33.88 17.30
CA TYR A 382 -17.47 33.19 16.47
C TYR A 382 -18.60 32.62 17.32
N ARG A 383 -19.83 32.53 16.78
CA ARG A 383 -20.91 31.76 17.41
C ARG A 383 -21.07 30.42 16.71
N LEU A 384 -21.09 29.35 17.50
CA LEU A 384 -21.44 28.01 17.08
C LEU A 384 -22.83 27.68 17.60
N VAL A 385 -23.73 27.26 16.70
CA VAL A 385 -25.07 26.77 17.03
C VAL A 385 -25.08 25.26 16.81
N ILE A 386 -25.50 24.51 17.84
CA ILE A 386 -25.61 23.04 17.78
C ILE A 386 -27.08 22.67 17.95
N GLU A 387 -27.66 22.01 16.96
CA GLU A 387 -29.05 21.55 16.98
C GLU A 387 -29.09 20.06 17.31
N SER A 388 -29.81 19.70 18.39
CA SER A 388 -29.96 18.30 18.82
C SER A 388 -31.32 18.06 19.45
N SER A 389 -31.90 16.89 19.18
CA SER A 389 -33.14 16.40 19.80
C SER A 389 -32.93 15.81 21.20
N THR A 390 -31.67 15.59 21.63
CA THR A 390 -31.34 15.06 22.95
C THR A 390 -30.08 15.70 23.51
N LEU A 391 -30.08 15.96 24.82
CA LEU A 391 -28.90 16.39 25.59
C LEU A 391 -28.75 15.46 26.79
N LYS A 392 -27.56 14.89 26.96
CA LYS A 392 -27.20 14.00 28.08
C LYS A 392 -25.76 14.24 28.46
N GLU A 393 -25.50 14.32 29.75
CA GLU A 393 -24.14 14.26 30.29
C GLU A 393 -23.59 12.84 30.12
N VAL A 394 -22.30 12.73 29.78
CA VAL A 394 -21.59 11.46 29.66
C VAL A 394 -20.28 11.60 30.41
N SER A 395 -20.10 10.81 31.45
CA SER A 395 -18.80 10.62 32.09
C SER A 395 -18.09 9.47 31.37
N ASP A 396 -16.86 9.70 30.94
CA ASP A 396 -15.91 8.61 30.71
C ASP A 396 -15.72 7.82 32.03
N ARG A 397 -15.38 6.53 31.93
CA ARG A 397 -15.18 5.59 33.03
C ARG A 397 -13.99 4.69 32.73
#